data_AF-A0A9W6SSC9-F1
#
_entry.id   AF-A0A9W6SSC9-F1
#
_cell.length_a   1.000
_cell.length_b   1.000
_cell.length_c   1.000
_cell.angle_alpha   90.00
_cell.angle_beta   90.00
_cell.angle_gamma   90.00
#
_symmetry.space_group_name_H-M   'P 1'
#
loop_
_entity.id
_entity.type
_entity.pdbx_description
1 polymer ?
#
loop_
_entity_poly.entity_id
_entity_poly.type
_entity_poly.pdbx_seq_one_letter_code
_entity_poly.pdbx_strand_id
1 'polypeptide(L)'
;MTRTARSVTRVLGVAGAAFALSLAAPALAYADEENGAPTCTAMSDRWLGTADLNWSDFDCQDPDNDDITATAASIKSGPGTVKIATGTVTYTGDKTGTGPAVVTVTVSDGHEHTATVDITVTYDLPVEPPVANDDLDFTVKANEVLTGNVAANDQNVTGGLFEVTVQPAHGTVTLDPKTGAFTYTPVKDYEGPDGFTYKVTVGGKASDTAVVKIVVKPKGTGGGPSTSPSPSPSKTPGKGLAKTGSPLLTVALTGAGVLVAGGVVLFVARRRREV
;
A
#
# COMPACT_ATOMS: atom_id res chain seq x y z
N MET A 1 -36.84 41.90 -37.72
CA MET A 1 -37.99 42.80 -37.96
C MET A 1 -37.54 44.23 -37.74
N THR A 2 -37.40 44.97 -38.83
CA THR A 2 -36.91 46.36 -38.90
C THR A 2 -37.98 47.32 -38.37
N ARG A 3 -37.61 48.27 -37.50
CA ARG A 3 -38.44 49.45 -37.24
C ARG A 3 -37.61 50.73 -37.37
N THR A 4 -37.78 51.33 -38.53
CA THR A 4 -37.31 52.66 -38.94
C THR A 4 -38.10 53.73 -38.19
N ALA A 5 -37.41 54.59 -37.42
CA ALA A 5 -38.01 55.80 -36.86
C ALA A 5 -37.92 56.94 -37.89
N ARG A 6 -39.09 57.46 -38.27
CA ARG A 6 -39.31 58.50 -39.28
C ARG A 6 -39.03 59.87 -38.68
N SER A 7 -38.17 60.64 -39.34
CA SER A 7 -37.86 62.04 -39.01
C SER A 7 -39.03 62.97 -39.38
N VAL A 8 -39.38 63.90 -38.48
CA VAL A 8 -40.24 65.05 -38.78
C VAL A 8 -39.60 66.29 -38.15
N THR A 9 -38.83 67.03 -38.94
CA THR A 9 -38.33 68.35 -38.56
C THR A 9 -39.08 69.40 -39.37
N ARG A 10 -39.86 70.24 -38.67
CA ARG A 10 -40.42 71.48 -39.24
C ARG A 10 -39.32 72.53 -39.36
N VAL A 11 -39.31 73.18 -40.52
CA VAL A 11 -38.43 74.26 -40.95
C VAL A 11 -38.74 75.55 -40.18
N LEU A 12 -37.70 76.31 -39.78
CA LEU A 12 -37.68 77.76 -39.92
C LEU A 12 -36.21 78.22 -39.90
N GLY A 13 -35.75 78.73 -41.05
CA GLY A 13 -34.38 79.22 -41.22
C GLY A 13 -34.21 80.65 -40.71
N VAL A 14 -32.96 81.02 -40.41
CA VAL A 14 -32.30 82.24 -40.88
C VAL A 14 -30.79 81.92 -40.89
N ALA A 15 -30.12 82.22 -41.99
CA ALA A 15 -28.70 82.00 -42.19
C ALA A 15 -27.84 82.93 -41.32
N GLY A 16 -27.00 82.33 -40.48
CA GLY A 16 -25.88 83.00 -39.81
C GLY A 16 -24.68 82.06 -39.86
N ALA A 17 -23.62 82.46 -40.56
CA ALA A 17 -22.42 81.66 -40.74
C ALA A 17 -21.71 81.46 -39.39
N ALA A 18 -21.91 80.28 -38.78
CA ALA A 18 -21.12 79.83 -37.65
C ALA A 18 -19.87 79.11 -38.18
N PHE A 19 -18.70 79.70 -37.97
CA PHE A 19 -17.44 78.98 -38.00
C PHE A 19 -17.48 77.93 -36.88
N ALA A 20 -17.87 76.70 -37.21
CA ALA A 20 -17.74 75.59 -36.30
C ALA A 20 -16.24 75.25 -36.20
N LEU A 21 -15.60 75.71 -35.13
CA LEU A 21 -14.35 75.12 -34.66
C LEU A 21 -14.70 73.68 -34.27
N SER A 22 -14.52 72.75 -35.20
CA SER A 22 -14.59 71.32 -34.92
C SER A 22 -13.43 71.00 -33.98
N LEU A 23 -13.70 71.00 -32.68
CA LEU A 23 -12.92 70.21 -31.75
C LEU A 23 -13.20 68.75 -32.14
N ALA A 24 -12.37 68.24 -33.04
CA ALA A 24 -12.14 66.81 -33.10
C ALA A 24 -11.64 66.42 -31.71
N ALA A 25 -12.53 65.87 -30.88
CA ALA A 25 -12.08 65.05 -29.77
C ALA A 25 -11.11 64.03 -30.39
N PRO A 26 -9.88 63.89 -29.88
CA PRO A 26 -9.07 62.76 -30.31
C PRO A 26 -9.93 61.54 -30.01
N ALA A 27 -10.28 60.80 -31.06
CA ALA A 27 -10.69 59.41 -30.88
C ALA A 27 -9.54 58.81 -30.08
N LEU A 28 -9.76 58.55 -28.79
CA LEU A 28 -8.91 57.65 -28.05
C LEU A 28 -8.88 56.40 -28.92
N ALA A 29 -7.73 56.13 -29.53
CA ALA A 29 -7.46 54.81 -30.04
C ALA A 29 -7.66 53.91 -28.82
N TYR A 30 -8.80 53.24 -28.79
CA TYR A 30 -8.94 52.04 -27.99
C TYR A 30 -7.80 51.18 -28.53
N ALA A 31 -6.75 50.99 -27.75
CA ALA A 31 -5.78 49.96 -28.06
C ALA A 31 -6.64 48.70 -28.26
N ASP A 32 -6.56 48.10 -29.44
CA ASP A 32 -6.91 46.69 -29.57
C ASP A 32 -6.02 46.03 -28.52
N GLU A 33 -6.61 45.60 -27.40
CA GLU A 33 -5.87 44.91 -26.36
C GLU A 33 -5.42 43.61 -27.05
N GLU A 34 -4.12 43.55 -27.40
CA GLU A 34 -3.54 42.32 -27.93
C GLU A 34 -3.92 41.19 -26.96
N ASN A 35 -4.45 40.09 -27.49
CA ASN A 35 -4.88 38.94 -26.69
C ASN A 35 -3.79 38.58 -25.68
N GLY A 36 -4.12 38.61 -24.41
CA GLY A 36 -3.26 38.15 -23.34
C GLY A 36 -3.05 36.65 -23.45
N ALA A 37 -1.91 36.19 -22.94
CA ALA A 37 -1.66 34.76 -22.82
C ALA A 37 -2.33 34.21 -21.55
N PRO A 38 -2.85 32.96 -21.58
CA PRO A 38 -3.34 32.33 -20.39
C PRO A 38 -2.20 32.07 -19.40
N THR A 39 -2.52 31.96 -18.12
CA THR A 39 -1.59 31.58 -17.06
C THR A 39 -2.21 30.44 -16.25
N CYS A 40 -1.40 29.43 -15.88
CA CYS A 40 -1.89 28.28 -15.13
C CYS A 40 -1.04 28.01 -13.90
N THR A 41 -1.69 27.70 -12.78
CA THR A 41 -1.06 27.25 -11.54
C THR A 41 -1.66 25.91 -11.11
N ALA A 42 -0.82 24.97 -10.70
CA ALA A 42 -1.29 23.71 -10.13
C ALA A 42 -1.94 23.99 -8.76
N MET A 43 -3.21 23.56 -8.57
CA MET A 43 -3.98 23.93 -7.38
C MET A 43 -3.67 23.08 -6.13
N SER A 44 -2.96 21.96 -6.27
CA SER A 44 -2.29 21.23 -5.18
C SER A 44 -1.73 19.90 -5.69
N ASP A 45 -0.75 19.34 -4.98
CA ASP A 45 -0.33 17.95 -5.14
C ASP A 45 -1.50 17.03 -4.72
N ARG A 46 -2.29 16.55 -5.69
CA ARG A 46 -3.52 15.80 -5.40
C ARG A 46 -3.26 14.30 -5.37
N TRP A 47 -3.75 13.64 -4.32
CA TRP A 47 -3.89 12.19 -4.27
C TRP A 47 -5.05 11.79 -5.19
N LEU A 48 -4.73 11.27 -6.37
CA LEU A 48 -5.76 10.93 -7.36
C LEU A 48 -6.35 9.53 -7.16
N GLY A 49 -5.72 8.64 -6.40
CA GLY A 49 -6.20 7.26 -6.28
C GLY A 49 -6.36 6.60 -7.66
N THR A 50 -7.61 6.40 -8.12
CA THR A 50 -7.96 5.93 -9.48
C THR A 50 -8.71 6.97 -10.32
N ALA A 51 -8.80 8.22 -9.87
CA ALA A 51 -9.54 9.27 -10.53
C ALA A 51 -8.72 9.96 -11.63
N ASP A 52 -9.40 10.35 -12.70
CA ASP A 52 -8.84 11.15 -13.79
C ASP A 52 -8.51 12.57 -13.30
N LEU A 53 -7.55 13.23 -13.95
CA LEU A 53 -7.37 14.68 -13.81
C LEU A 53 -8.62 15.37 -14.38
N ASN A 54 -9.17 16.34 -13.66
CA ASN A 54 -10.29 17.15 -14.14
C ASN A 54 -9.90 18.63 -14.15
N TRP A 55 -10.63 19.45 -14.91
CA TRP A 55 -10.36 20.89 -15.05
C TRP A 55 -10.25 21.63 -13.71
N SER A 56 -10.90 21.13 -12.66
CA SER A 56 -10.79 21.65 -11.29
C SER A 56 -9.42 21.45 -10.62
N ASP A 57 -8.50 20.69 -11.23
CA ASP A 57 -7.18 20.36 -10.67
C ASP A 57 -6.10 21.41 -11.00
N PHE A 58 -6.38 22.33 -11.92
CA PHE A 58 -5.51 23.43 -12.29
C PHE A 58 -6.31 24.74 -12.35
N ASP A 59 -5.72 25.82 -11.84
CA ASP A 59 -6.29 27.16 -11.92
C ASP A 59 -5.64 27.85 -13.10
N CYS A 60 -6.40 27.96 -14.19
CA CYS A 60 -5.99 28.69 -15.36
C CYS A 60 -6.84 29.95 -15.49
N GLN A 61 -6.18 31.08 -15.67
CA GLN A 61 -6.81 32.39 -15.84
C GLN A 61 -6.28 33.03 -17.11
N ASP A 62 -7.17 33.71 -17.80
CA ASP A 62 -6.84 34.49 -18.99
C ASP A 62 -7.17 35.96 -18.72
N PRO A 63 -6.27 36.92 -19.01
CA PRO A 63 -6.51 38.35 -18.79
C PRO A 63 -7.74 38.90 -19.50
N ASP A 64 -8.08 38.32 -20.64
CA ASP A 64 -9.19 38.71 -21.53
C ASP A 64 -10.45 37.90 -21.27
N ASN A 65 -10.35 36.94 -20.33
CA ASN A 65 -11.43 36.04 -19.93
C ASN A 65 -11.90 35.16 -21.11
N ASP A 66 -10.96 34.77 -21.97
CA ASP A 66 -11.15 33.79 -23.04
C ASP A 66 -11.40 32.37 -22.50
N ASP A 67 -12.06 31.54 -23.33
CA ASP A 67 -12.28 30.13 -23.02
C ASP A 67 -10.97 29.34 -23.12
N ILE A 68 -10.49 28.85 -21.98
CA ILE A 68 -9.26 28.06 -21.92
C ILE A 68 -9.57 26.57 -22.14
N THR A 69 -8.78 25.91 -22.99
CA THR A 69 -8.91 24.47 -23.30
C THR A 69 -7.57 23.74 -23.26
N ALA A 70 -7.55 22.49 -22.82
CA ALA A 70 -6.34 21.67 -22.82
C ALA A 70 -6.05 21.12 -24.22
N THR A 71 -4.86 21.40 -24.76
CA THR A 71 -4.47 21.06 -26.13
C THR A 71 -3.43 19.93 -26.19
N ALA A 72 -2.61 19.77 -25.14
CA ALA A 72 -1.64 18.67 -25.04
C ALA A 72 -1.42 18.22 -23.60
N ALA A 73 -1.15 16.93 -23.38
CA ALA A 73 -0.69 16.41 -22.10
C ALA A 73 0.31 15.28 -22.31
N SER A 74 1.34 15.23 -21.47
CA SER A 74 2.40 14.23 -21.51
C SER A 74 2.89 13.87 -20.12
N ILE A 75 3.48 12.67 -19.98
CA ILE A 75 4.18 12.28 -18.75
C ILE A 75 5.59 12.84 -18.83
N LYS A 76 5.92 13.77 -17.92
CA LYS A 76 7.27 14.30 -17.76
C LYS A 76 8.19 13.31 -17.06
N SER A 77 7.66 12.63 -16.02
CA SER A 77 8.37 11.59 -15.27
C SER A 77 7.41 10.68 -14.51
N GLY A 78 7.88 9.49 -14.13
CA GLY A 78 7.15 8.55 -13.29
C GLY A 78 6.21 7.61 -14.05
N PRO A 79 5.53 6.70 -13.32
CA PRO A 79 4.76 5.61 -13.92
C PRO A 79 3.39 6.08 -14.45
N GLY A 80 2.80 5.35 -15.41
CA GLY A 80 1.43 5.56 -15.89
C GLY A 80 1.32 6.05 -17.34
N THR A 81 0.11 6.43 -17.73
CA THR A 81 -0.23 6.93 -19.07
C THR A 81 -1.14 8.14 -18.98
N VAL A 82 -1.04 9.05 -19.94
CA VAL A 82 -1.93 10.23 -20.04
C VAL A 82 -2.58 10.27 -21.42
N LYS A 83 -3.83 10.71 -21.47
CA LYS A 83 -4.62 10.92 -22.68
C LYS A 83 -5.32 12.27 -22.61
N ILE A 84 -5.53 12.88 -23.77
CA ILE A 84 -6.48 13.98 -23.91
C ILE A 84 -7.61 13.55 -24.84
N ALA A 85 -8.84 13.75 -24.40
CA ALA A 85 -10.03 13.63 -25.23
C ALA A 85 -10.94 14.84 -24.95
N THR A 86 -11.33 15.56 -26.00
CA THR A 86 -12.27 16.69 -25.92
C THR A 86 -11.94 17.70 -24.80
N GLY A 87 -10.67 18.13 -24.70
CA GLY A 87 -10.20 19.08 -23.68
C GLY A 87 -10.09 18.51 -22.25
N THR A 88 -10.42 17.24 -22.04
CA THR A 88 -10.26 16.54 -20.76
C THR A 88 -8.95 15.76 -20.76
N VAL A 89 -8.14 15.94 -19.71
CA VAL A 89 -6.89 15.21 -19.50
C VAL A 89 -7.16 14.00 -18.59
N THR A 90 -7.03 12.79 -19.10
CA THR A 90 -7.14 11.57 -18.29
C THR A 90 -5.75 11.01 -18.01
N TYR A 91 -5.39 10.90 -16.73
CA TYR A 91 -4.17 10.23 -16.29
C TYR A 91 -4.50 8.90 -15.61
N THR A 92 -3.90 7.81 -16.09
CA THR A 92 -4.03 6.48 -15.50
C THR A 92 -2.69 6.06 -14.88
N GLY A 93 -2.68 5.90 -13.56
CA GLY A 93 -1.54 5.41 -12.81
C GLY A 93 -1.20 3.96 -13.06
N ASP A 94 0.09 3.69 -13.23
CA ASP A 94 0.61 2.33 -13.11
C ASP A 94 0.92 2.05 -11.63
N LYS A 95 0.05 1.23 -11.03
CA LYS A 95 0.11 0.82 -9.62
C LYS A 95 1.27 -0.13 -9.29
N THR A 96 2.04 -0.54 -10.29
CA THR A 96 3.24 -1.37 -10.09
C THR A 96 4.52 -0.54 -10.06
N GLY A 97 4.45 0.74 -10.48
CA GLY A 97 5.57 1.66 -10.45
C GLY A 97 5.76 2.30 -9.07
N THR A 98 7.02 2.42 -8.64
CA THR A 98 7.37 3.12 -7.39
C THR A 98 7.55 4.62 -7.63
N GLY A 99 6.90 5.45 -6.82
CA GLY A 99 7.15 6.90 -6.75
C GLY A 99 6.11 7.79 -7.45
N PRO A 100 6.21 9.12 -7.27
CA PRO A 100 5.26 10.07 -7.87
C PRO A 100 5.45 10.15 -9.39
N ALA A 101 4.38 10.50 -10.09
CA ALA A 101 4.40 10.88 -11.49
C ALA A 101 4.26 12.40 -11.64
N VAL A 102 4.81 12.96 -12.71
CA VAL A 102 4.65 14.36 -13.08
C VAL A 102 4.04 14.42 -14.47
N VAL A 103 2.86 15.03 -14.57
CA VAL A 103 2.11 15.23 -15.82
C VAL A 103 2.24 16.68 -16.23
N THR A 104 2.69 16.95 -17.45
CA THR A 104 2.70 18.28 -18.03
C THR A 104 1.44 18.46 -18.88
N VAL A 105 0.69 19.53 -18.64
CA VAL A 105 -0.50 19.91 -19.42
C VAL A 105 -0.25 21.25 -20.11
N THR A 106 -0.59 21.34 -21.39
CA THR A 106 -0.62 22.57 -22.18
C THR A 106 -2.06 22.99 -22.42
N VAL A 107 -2.36 24.27 -22.17
CA VAL A 107 -3.65 24.88 -22.46
C VAL A 107 -3.52 26.01 -23.49
N SER A 108 -4.62 26.36 -24.15
CA SER A 108 -4.75 27.50 -25.06
C SER A 108 -6.05 28.25 -24.78
N ASP A 109 -6.02 29.56 -24.98
CA ASP A 109 -7.16 30.49 -25.00
C ASP A 109 -7.97 30.45 -26.32
N GLY A 110 -7.56 29.62 -27.29
CA GLY A 110 -8.16 29.59 -28.63
C GLY A 110 -7.53 30.55 -29.63
N HIS A 111 -6.53 31.33 -29.20
CA HIS A 111 -5.75 32.27 -30.00
C HIS A 111 -4.31 31.75 -30.21
N GLU A 112 -3.32 32.64 -30.35
CA GLU A 112 -1.91 32.26 -30.60
C GLU A 112 -1.14 31.92 -29.31
N HIS A 113 -1.78 32.01 -28.15
CA HIS A 113 -1.12 31.83 -26.86
C HIS A 113 -1.42 30.49 -26.21
N THR A 114 -0.42 30.01 -25.46
CA THR A 114 -0.51 28.77 -24.69
C THR A 114 0.21 28.90 -23.35
N ALA A 115 -0.23 28.11 -22.38
CA ALA A 115 0.41 28.00 -21.07
C ALA A 115 0.69 26.53 -20.74
N THR A 116 1.71 26.28 -19.93
CA THR A 116 2.04 24.94 -19.44
C THR A 116 2.03 24.88 -17.92
N VAL A 117 1.57 23.75 -17.40
CA VAL A 117 1.57 23.46 -15.96
C VAL A 117 2.06 22.04 -15.72
N ASP A 118 2.93 21.87 -14.72
CA ASP A 118 3.37 20.57 -14.23
C ASP A 118 2.56 20.18 -13.00
N ILE A 119 1.99 18.98 -13.01
CA ILE A 119 1.14 18.44 -11.95
C ILE A 119 1.83 17.21 -11.37
N THR A 120 2.13 17.25 -10.07
CA THR A 120 2.66 16.09 -9.35
C THR A 120 1.51 15.21 -8.88
N VAL A 121 1.49 13.95 -9.33
CA VAL A 121 0.56 12.93 -8.87
C VAL A 121 1.28 11.95 -7.96
N THR A 122 0.79 11.84 -6.72
CA THR A 122 1.32 10.90 -5.73
C THR A 122 0.40 9.68 -5.60
N TYR A 123 1.02 8.50 -5.55
CA TYR A 123 0.36 7.24 -5.21
C TYR A 123 0.80 6.82 -3.81
N ASP A 124 -0.17 6.62 -2.92
CA ASP A 124 0.05 5.75 -1.76
C ASP A 124 -0.29 4.34 -2.23
N LEU A 125 0.72 3.59 -2.69
CA LEU A 125 0.53 2.15 -2.85
C LEU A 125 0.26 1.61 -1.45
N PRO A 126 -0.82 0.85 -1.22
CA PRO A 126 -1.04 0.26 0.09
C PRO A 126 0.18 -0.60 0.40
N VAL A 127 1.01 -0.15 1.35
CA VAL A 127 2.12 -0.95 1.86
C VAL A 127 1.48 -2.20 2.43
N GLU A 128 1.72 -3.34 1.78
CA GLU A 128 1.22 -4.62 2.26
C GLU A 128 1.74 -4.81 3.70
N PRO A 129 0.87 -5.24 4.63
CA PRO A 129 1.31 -5.51 5.99
C PRO A 129 2.36 -6.63 5.97
N PRO A 130 3.27 -6.66 6.96
CA PRO A 130 4.23 -7.74 7.06
C PRO A 130 3.51 -9.05 7.37
N VAL A 131 4.01 -10.16 6.81
CA VAL A 131 3.50 -11.50 7.05
C VAL A 131 4.61 -12.33 7.69
N ALA A 132 4.41 -12.70 8.96
CA ALA A 132 5.24 -13.66 9.66
C ALA A 132 4.71 -15.08 9.37
N ASN A 133 5.57 -15.96 8.87
CA ASN A 133 5.23 -17.34 8.55
C ASN A 133 5.79 -18.29 9.61
N ASP A 134 5.03 -19.34 9.93
CA ASP A 134 5.45 -20.33 10.93
C ASP A 134 6.75 -21.06 10.54
N ASP A 135 7.63 -21.25 11.52
CA ASP A 135 8.89 -21.98 11.40
C ASP A 135 8.79 -23.34 12.12
N LEU A 136 8.63 -24.43 11.39
CA LEU A 136 8.22 -25.71 12.00
C LEU A 136 9.33 -26.76 12.14
N ASP A 137 10.52 -26.50 11.58
CA ASP A 137 11.52 -27.55 11.29
C ASP A 137 12.84 -27.43 12.08
N PHE A 138 12.90 -26.59 13.13
CA PHE A 138 14.12 -26.46 13.92
C PHE A 138 14.37 -27.68 14.81
N THR A 139 15.62 -28.15 14.85
CA THR A 139 16.04 -29.21 15.77
C THR A 139 17.42 -28.92 16.36
N VAL A 140 17.64 -29.32 17.61
CA VAL A 140 18.91 -29.15 18.33
C VAL A 140 19.12 -30.32 19.28
N LYS A 141 20.35 -30.60 19.72
CA LYS A 141 20.58 -31.60 20.76
C LYS A 141 20.50 -30.96 22.15
N ALA A 142 20.13 -31.75 23.15
CA ALA A 142 20.12 -31.33 24.54
C ALA A 142 21.50 -30.78 24.96
N ASN A 143 21.49 -29.62 25.62
CA ASN A 143 22.67 -28.85 26.03
C ASN A 143 23.49 -28.21 24.89
N GLU A 144 23.01 -28.24 23.65
CA GLU A 144 23.58 -27.45 22.55
C GLU A 144 22.76 -26.19 22.30
N VAL A 145 23.41 -25.15 21.79
CA VAL A 145 22.75 -23.90 21.40
C VAL A 145 22.30 -24.01 19.95
N LEU A 146 21.06 -23.60 19.68
CA LEU A 146 20.52 -23.47 18.34
C LEU A 146 20.61 -22.00 17.91
N THR A 147 21.12 -21.76 16.70
CA THR A 147 21.01 -20.47 16.02
C THR A 147 20.14 -20.61 14.79
N GLY A 148 19.26 -19.65 14.55
CA GLY A 148 18.38 -19.63 13.37
C GLY A 148 17.99 -18.21 13.00
N ASN A 149 17.12 -18.06 12.01
CA ASN A 149 16.53 -16.78 11.65
C ASN A 149 15.07 -16.98 11.24
N VAL A 150 14.16 -16.27 11.91
CA VAL A 150 12.71 -16.35 11.63
C VAL A 150 12.31 -15.56 10.38
N ALA A 151 13.11 -14.58 9.96
CA ALA A 151 12.82 -13.74 8.79
C ALA A 151 12.99 -14.48 7.45
N ALA A 152 13.46 -15.73 7.45
CA ALA A 152 13.89 -16.44 6.25
C ALA A 152 12.73 -16.81 5.31
N ASN A 153 11.54 -17.06 5.87
CA ASN A 153 10.31 -17.41 5.14
C ASN A 153 9.27 -16.28 5.18
N ASP A 154 9.54 -15.17 5.86
CA ASP A 154 8.62 -14.05 6.03
C ASP A 154 8.50 -13.17 4.78
N GLN A 155 7.39 -12.43 4.68
CA GLN A 155 7.12 -11.54 3.54
C GLN A 155 6.88 -10.10 4.01
N ASN A 156 7.30 -9.14 3.19
CA ASN A 156 7.15 -7.70 3.46
C ASN A 156 7.80 -7.24 4.79
N VAL A 157 8.91 -7.87 5.20
CA VAL A 157 9.58 -7.62 6.50
C VAL A 157 10.81 -6.70 6.44
N THR A 158 11.14 -6.16 5.27
CA THR A 158 12.30 -5.27 5.11
C THR A 158 12.18 -4.02 6.00
N GLY A 159 13.20 -3.78 6.83
CA GLY A 159 13.18 -2.67 7.80
C GLY A 159 12.26 -2.92 9.00
N GLY A 160 11.78 -4.14 9.17
CA GLY A 160 10.92 -4.54 10.27
C GLY A 160 11.65 -4.70 11.61
N LEU A 161 10.85 -4.64 12.67
CA LEU A 161 11.26 -4.95 14.04
C LEU A 161 10.61 -6.25 14.49
N PHE A 162 11.43 -7.26 14.77
CA PHE A 162 11.03 -8.57 15.26
C PHE A 162 10.98 -8.60 16.79
N GLU A 163 9.95 -9.25 17.34
CA GLU A 163 9.73 -9.32 18.78
C GLU A 163 9.23 -10.72 19.18
N VAL A 164 9.86 -11.34 20.19
CA VAL A 164 9.35 -12.56 20.82
C VAL A 164 8.13 -12.20 21.66
N THR A 165 6.99 -12.81 21.38
CA THR A 165 5.72 -12.58 22.09
C THR A 165 5.50 -13.57 23.23
N VAL A 166 5.95 -14.82 23.07
CA VAL A 166 5.92 -15.85 24.12
C VAL A 166 7.24 -16.61 24.08
N GLN A 167 7.91 -16.71 25.23
CA GLN A 167 9.15 -17.48 25.40
C GLN A 167 8.88 -19.00 25.42
N PRO A 168 9.88 -19.84 25.10
CA PRO A 168 9.75 -21.28 25.24
C PRO A 168 9.54 -21.72 26.69
N ALA A 169 8.91 -22.88 26.86
CA ALA A 169 8.66 -23.44 28.18
C ALA A 169 9.89 -24.16 28.74
N HIS A 170 10.75 -24.67 27.85
CA HIS A 170 11.90 -25.53 28.22
C HIS A 170 13.22 -25.00 27.66
N GLY A 171 13.31 -23.69 27.47
CA GLY A 171 14.52 -23.01 27.03
C GLY A 171 14.34 -21.50 27.06
N THR A 172 15.36 -20.78 26.59
CA THR A 172 15.35 -19.32 26.48
C THR A 172 15.75 -18.89 25.09
N VAL A 173 15.07 -17.88 24.54
CA VAL A 173 15.37 -17.29 23.24
C VAL A 173 15.82 -15.85 23.39
N THR A 174 16.92 -15.52 22.71
CA THR A 174 17.29 -14.14 22.38
C THR A 174 17.11 -13.93 20.89
N LEU A 175 16.34 -12.92 20.50
CA LEU A 175 16.05 -12.55 19.11
C LEU A 175 16.65 -11.18 18.82
N ASP A 176 17.39 -11.05 17.72
CA ASP A 176 17.83 -9.77 17.19
C ASP A 176 16.63 -9.08 16.53
N PRO A 177 16.16 -7.94 17.07
CA PRO A 177 14.97 -7.28 16.58
C PRO A 177 15.12 -6.71 15.17
N LYS A 178 16.33 -6.53 14.64
CA LYS A 178 16.53 -5.94 13.31
C LYS A 178 16.68 -6.98 12.21
N THR A 179 17.18 -8.17 12.56
CA THR A 179 17.56 -9.19 11.57
C THR A 179 16.67 -10.44 11.63
N GLY A 180 15.93 -10.64 12.72
CA GLY A 180 15.18 -11.87 12.98
C GLY A 180 16.08 -13.06 13.37
N ALA A 181 17.41 -12.86 13.45
CA ALA A 181 18.32 -13.89 13.91
C ALA A 181 18.09 -14.20 15.39
N PHE A 182 18.07 -15.48 15.76
CA PHE A 182 17.83 -15.88 17.13
C PHE A 182 18.85 -16.92 17.62
N THR A 183 19.01 -16.94 18.95
CA THR A 183 19.73 -17.96 19.69
C THR A 183 18.77 -18.60 20.70
N TYR A 184 18.59 -19.91 20.61
CA TYR A 184 17.83 -20.72 21.57
C TYR A 184 18.78 -21.58 22.40
N THR A 185 18.62 -21.53 23.72
CA THR A 185 19.32 -22.39 24.67
C THR A 185 18.30 -23.25 25.42
N PRO A 186 18.27 -24.58 25.22
CA PRO A 186 17.38 -25.45 25.98
C PRO A 186 17.78 -25.47 27.45
N VAL A 187 16.81 -25.72 28.33
CA VAL A 187 17.08 -26.10 29.72
C VAL A 187 17.99 -27.33 29.72
N LYS A 188 18.91 -27.35 30.69
CA LYS A 188 19.89 -28.43 30.83
C LYS A 188 19.22 -29.80 30.81
N ASP A 189 19.74 -30.69 29.96
CA ASP A 189 19.29 -32.08 29.75
C ASP A 189 17.81 -32.24 29.35
N TYR A 190 17.12 -31.16 28.93
CA TYR A 190 15.77 -31.26 28.38
C TYR A 190 15.76 -31.97 27.03
N GLU A 191 14.76 -32.84 26.83
CA GLU A 191 14.48 -33.54 25.58
C GLU A 191 12.98 -33.45 25.31
N GLY A 192 12.60 -33.13 24.08
CA GLY A 192 11.20 -32.99 23.69
C GLY A 192 10.90 -31.75 22.85
N PRO A 193 9.61 -31.52 22.57
CA PRO A 193 9.16 -30.36 21.81
C PRO A 193 9.14 -29.10 22.68
N ASP A 194 9.67 -28.02 22.13
CA ASP A 194 9.61 -26.69 22.69
C ASP A 194 9.30 -25.70 21.57
N GLY A 195 9.11 -24.43 21.90
CA GLY A 195 8.83 -23.43 20.88
C GLY A 195 8.47 -22.09 21.46
N PHE A 196 8.59 -21.05 20.64
CA PHE A 196 8.29 -19.68 20.99
C PHE A 196 7.42 -19.06 19.91
N THR A 197 6.83 -17.91 20.19
CA THR A 197 6.09 -17.15 19.18
C THR A 197 6.70 -15.77 19.00
N TYR A 198 6.54 -15.21 17.80
CA TYR A 198 7.04 -13.88 17.48
C TYR A 198 6.06 -13.12 16.57
N LYS A 199 6.30 -11.81 16.44
CA LYS A 199 5.67 -10.93 15.46
C LYS A 199 6.72 -10.02 14.85
N VAL A 200 6.40 -9.42 13.71
CA VAL A 200 7.21 -8.40 13.06
C VAL A 200 6.38 -7.13 12.82
N THR A 201 6.98 -5.97 13.05
CA THR A 201 6.34 -4.66 12.82
C THR A 201 7.13 -3.86 11.79
N VAL A 202 6.46 -3.43 10.72
CA VAL A 202 7.04 -2.62 9.64
C VAL A 202 6.21 -1.35 9.47
N GLY A 203 6.84 -0.18 9.54
CA GLY A 203 6.14 1.10 9.35
C GLY A 203 4.92 1.31 10.26
N GLY A 204 4.95 0.77 11.48
CA GLY A 204 3.85 0.83 12.44
C GLY A 204 2.72 -0.19 12.22
N LYS A 205 2.81 -1.06 11.21
CA LYS A 205 1.89 -2.19 10.99
C LYS A 205 2.52 -3.47 11.52
N ALA A 206 1.80 -4.18 12.39
CA ALA A 206 2.23 -5.48 12.93
C ALA A 206 1.68 -6.63 12.09
N SER A 207 2.44 -7.72 12.00
CA SER A 207 1.98 -9.01 11.49
C SER A 207 1.04 -9.70 12.47
N ASP A 208 0.41 -10.78 12.01
CA ASP A 208 -0.08 -11.82 12.91
C ASP A 208 1.08 -12.49 13.66
N THR A 209 0.74 -13.25 14.71
CA THR A 209 1.75 -14.00 15.48
C THR A 209 2.11 -15.30 14.77
N ALA A 210 3.40 -15.54 14.58
CA ALA A 210 3.93 -16.78 14.03
C ALA A 210 4.55 -17.66 15.13
N VAL A 211 4.51 -18.97 14.90
CA VAL A 211 5.02 -20.00 15.80
C VAL A 211 6.36 -20.53 15.30
N VAL A 212 7.32 -20.65 16.21
CA VAL A 212 8.57 -21.36 15.99
C VAL A 212 8.55 -22.66 16.80
N LYS A 213 8.62 -23.81 16.12
CA LYS A 213 8.71 -25.14 16.76
C LYS A 213 10.13 -25.65 16.75
N ILE A 214 10.56 -26.14 17.90
CA ILE A 214 11.91 -26.67 18.13
C ILE A 214 11.79 -28.08 18.69
N VAL A 215 12.50 -29.04 18.11
CA VAL A 215 12.64 -30.40 18.67
C VAL A 215 14.02 -30.55 19.30
N VAL A 216 14.06 -30.69 20.62
CA VAL A 216 15.30 -30.97 21.37
C VAL A 216 15.51 -32.48 21.43
N LYS A 217 16.54 -32.94 20.71
CA LYS A 217 16.95 -34.35 20.60
C LYS A 217 17.88 -34.73 21.74
N PRO A 218 18.04 -36.03 22.04
CA PRO A 218 19.02 -36.48 23.01
C PRO A 218 20.44 -35.99 22.68
N LYS A 219 21.23 -35.72 23.72
CA LYS A 219 22.64 -35.27 23.61
C LYS A 219 23.52 -36.21 22.76
N GLY A 220 23.12 -37.48 22.66
CA GLY A 220 23.94 -38.58 22.15
C GLY A 220 24.97 -38.96 23.21
N THR A 221 24.97 -40.21 23.65
CA THR A 221 26.02 -40.73 24.52
C THR A 221 27.32 -40.73 23.71
N GLY A 222 28.27 -39.86 24.05
CA GLY A 222 29.63 -39.96 23.51
C GLY A 222 30.12 -41.40 23.68
N GLY A 223 30.62 -42.00 22.60
CA GLY A 223 31.18 -43.34 22.63
C GLY A 223 32.39 -43.42 23.56
N GLY A 224 32.15 -43.74 24.83
CA GLY A 224 33.12 -44.37 25.71
C GLY A 224 33.00 -45.89 25.56
N PRO A 225 34.10 -46.66 25.71
CA PRO A 225 34.12 -48.07 25.32
C PRO A 225 33.06 -48.84 26.11
N SER A 226 32.13 -49.45 25.37
CA SER A 226 31.26 -50.49 25.90
C SER A 226 32.14 -51.65 26.37
N THR A 227 32.48 -51.69 27.65
CA THR A 227 32.87 -52.91 28.33
C THR A 227 31.61 -53.56 28.87
N SER A 228 30.68 -53.92 27.98
CA SER A 228 29.66 -54.90 28.30
C SER A 228 30.26 -56.28 28.04
N PRO A 229 30.55 -57.10 29.06
CA PRO A 229 30.93 -58.48 28.81
C PRO A 229 29.73 -59.18 28.17
N SER A 230 29.90 -59.56 26.91
CA SER A 230 29.01 -60.48 26.20
C SER A 230 28.91 -61.81 26.96
N PRO A 231 27.71 -62.32 27.27
CA PRO A 231 27.50 -63.75 27.40
C PRO A 231 26.73 -64.25 26.17
N SER A 232 27.38 -65.11 25.39
CA SER A 232 26.75 -65.98 24.40
C SER A 232 26.98 -67.43 24.83
N PRO A 233 26.16 -68.42 24.43
CA PRO A 233 24.71 -68.56 24.60
C PRO A 233 24.38 -69.87 25.33
N SER A 234 23.17 -70.00 25.91
CA SER A 234 22.65 -71.32 26.33
C SER A 234 21.20 -71.51 25.86
N LYS A 235 20.99 -72.68 25.26
CA LYS A 235 19.84 -73.12 24.45
C LYS A 235 18.94 -74.01 25.31
N THR A 236 17.61 -73.88 25.20
CA THR A 236 16.64 -75.01 25.20
C THR A 236 15.26 -74.50 24.71
N PRO A 237 14.49 -75.29 23.91
CA PRO A 237 13.39 -74.78 23.09
C PRO A 237 12.00 -74.92 23.76
N GLY A 238 11.09 -74.00 23.44
CA GLY A 238 9.66 -74.08 23.78
C GLY A 238 8.78 -73.48 22.68
N LYS A 239 7.91 -74.31 22.10
CA LYS A 239 6.86 -73.94 21.14
C LYS A 239 5.72 -73.19 21.84
N GLY A 240 5.07 -72.22 21.18
CA GLY A 240 3.78 -71.71 21.67
C GLY A 240 3.30 -70.37 21.06
N LEU A 241 2.53 -70.50 19.98
CA LEU A 241 1.50 -69.63 19.39
C LEU A 241 0.98 -68.36 20.13
N ALA A 242 0.80 -67.29 19.34
CA ALA A 242 -0.43 -66.48 19.16
C ALA A 242 -0.38 -64.95 19.44
N LYS A 243 -0.94 -64.22 18.47
CA LYS A 243 -1.26 -62.80 18.34
C LYS A 243 -2.19 -62.26 19.44
N THR A 244 -1.97 -61.00 19.83
CA THR A 244 -2.94 -59.88 20.03
C THR A 244 -2.05 -58.64 20.29
N GLY A 245 -2.20 -57.46 19.72
CA GLY A 245 -3.39 -56.64 19.53
C GLY A 245 -3.16 -55.32 20.30
N SER A 246 -2.33 -54.41 19.78
CA SER A 246 -2.13 -53.06 20.35
C SER A 246 -3.05 -52.06 19.65
N PRO A 247 -3.92 -51.30 20.33
CA PRO A 247 -4.68 -50.26 19.66
C PRO A 247 -3.81 -49.01 19.42
N LEU A 248 -3.87 -48.51 18.19
CA LEU A 248 -3.49 -47.14 17.80
C LEU A 248 -4.36 -46.14 18.57
N LEU A 249 -3.74 -45.12 19.18
CA LEU A 249 -4.44 -43.94 19.67
C LEU A 249 -4.49 -42.90 18.54
N THR A 250 -5.58 -42.89 17.79
CA THR A 250 -5.86 -41.85 16.79
C THR A 250 -6.59 -40.70 17.48
N VAL A 251 -5.93 -39.54 17.62
CA VAL A 251 -6.59 -38.29 18.01
C VAL A 251 -7.13 -37.63 16.74
N ALA A 252 -8.45 -37.70 16.54
CA ALA A 252 -9.14 -36.91 15.55
C ALA A 252 -9.39 -35.50 16.13
N LEU A 253 -8.74 -34.47 15.57
CA LEU A 253 -9.23 -33.10 15.73
C LEU A 253 -10.43 -32.92 14.81
N THR A 254 -11.62 -33.05 15.39
CA THR A 254 -12.83 -32.45 14.81
C THR A 254 -12.94 -31.02 15.35
N GLY A 255 -13.19 -30.10 14.44
CA GLY A 255 -13.08 -28.66 14.68
C GLY A 255 -14.14 -28.04 15.58
N ALA A 256 -14.08 -26.71 15.61
CA ALA A 256 -14.85 -25.75 16.38
C ALA A 256 -14.34 -25.50 17.80
N GLY A 257 -13.35 -24.60 17.90
CA GLY A 257 -13.06 -23.91 19.14
C GLY A 257 -14.12 -22.86 19.42
N VAL A 258 -14.75 -22.96 20.60
CA VAL A 258 -15.19 -21.80 21.40
C VAL A 258 -15.05 -22.21 22.87
N LEU A 259 -14.06 -21.63 23.56
CA LEU A 259 -14.03 -21.57 25.02
C LEU A 259 -14.04 -20.10 25.40
N VAL A 260 -15.19 -19.60 25.88
CA VAL A 260 -15.28 -18.32 26.57
C VAL A 260 -16.01 -18.57 27.88
N ALA A 261 -15.30 -18.42 28.99
CA ALA A 261 -15.88 -18.37 30.33
C ALA A 261 -16.05 -16.90 30.73
N GLY A 262 -17.29 -16.49 31.00
CA GLY A 262 -17.61 -15.29 31.79
C GLY A 262 -18.41 -14.19 31.08
N GLY A 263 -19.74 -14.27 31.17
CA GLY A 263 -20.61 -13.09 31.37
C GLY A 263 -21.26 -12.42 30.15
N VAL A 264 -22.49 -12.85 29.84
CA VAL A 264 -23.56 -12.15 29.09
C VAL A 264 -23.30 -11.83 27.60
N VAL A 265 -23.92 -12.64 26.72
CA VAL A 265 -24.04 -12.34 25.28
C VAL A 265 -25.45 -11.85 24.98
N LEU A 266 -25.57 -10.59 24.56
CA LEU A 266 -26.79 -10.01 23.98
C LEU A 266 -26.80 -10.34 22.48
N PHE A 267 -27.75 -11.18 22.04
CA PHE A 267 -27.91 -11.48 20.61
C PHE A 267 -28.60 -10.30 19.88
N VAL A 268 -27.83 -9.54 19.11
CA VAL A 268 -28.39 -8.68 18.05
C VAL A 268 -28.31 -9.46 16.73
N ALA A 269 -29.42 -10.08 16.34
CA ALA A 269 -29.55 -10.74 15.05
C ALA A 269 -29.58 -9.69 13.92
N ARG A 270 -28.50 -9.57 13.15
CA ARG A 270 -28.55 -8.88 11.84
C ARG A 270 -29.10 -9.85 10.80
N ARG A 271 -30.34 -9.60 10.33
CA ARG A 271 -30.87 -10.24 9.12
C ARG A 271 -30.00 -9.82 7.92
N ARG A 272 -29.45 -10.79 7.17
CA ARG A 272 -29.05 -10.55 5.78
C ARG A 272 -30.33 -10.21 5.00
N ARG A 273 -30.37 -9.02 4.39
CA ARG A 273 -31.24 -8.78 3.24
C ARG A 273 -30.49 -9.30 2.02
N GLU A 274 -31.07 -10.27 1.35
CA GLU A 274 -30.81 -10.48 -0.06
C GLU A 274 -31.48 -9.33 -0.82
N VAL A 275 -30.67 -8.62 -1.62
CA VAL A 275 -31.02 -8.11 -2.96
C VAL A 275 -29.76 -8.24 -3.80
#